data_AF-A0A7C6KKW8-F1
#
_entry.id   AF-A0A7C6KKW8-F1
#
_cell.length_a   1.000
_cell.length_b   1.000
_cell.length_c   1.000
_cell.angle_alpha   90.00
_cell.angle_beta   90.00
_cell.angle_gamma   90.00
#
_symmetry.space_group_name_H-M   'P 1'
#
loop_
_entity.id
_entity.type
_entity.pdbx_description
1 polymer ?
#
loop_
_entity_poly.entity_id
_entity_poly.type
_entity_poly.pdbx_seq_one_letter_code
_entity_poly.pdbx_strand_id
1 'polypeptide(L)'
;MSETTSGLVQSIHTRLIRHAPSLGVDPNLVLTRFATERLVYRLSRSRHAERFVLKGALLLLMWLGETIRPTRDADLLGFGDLSDDTLAAMFAEVCSVNVEPVFGAAARAGNFRFVWQAGAPWAPSPRREGVAP
;
A
#
# COMPACT_ATOMS: atom_id res chain seq x y z
N MET A 1 9.55 -17.03 -17.80
CA MET A 1 9.29 -15.78 -17.04
C MET A 1 9.21 -15.99 -15.51
N SER A 2 9.59 -17.15 -14.96
CA SER A 2 9.41 -17.46 -13.52
C SER A 2 10.57 -17.01 -12.61
N GLU A 3 11.82 -17.08 -13.07
CA GLU A 3 13.01 -16.80 -12.24
C GLU A 3 13.12 -15.32 -11.81
N THR A 4 12.75 -14.38 -12.69
CA THR A 4 12.85 -12.93 -12.41
C THR A 4 11.90 -12.49 -11.31
N THR A 5 10.70 -13.07 -11.25
CA THR A 5 9.68 -12.77 -10.22
C THR A 5 10.11 -13.30 -8.86
N SER A 6 10.65 -14.53 -8.81
CA SER A 6 11.17 -15.13 -7.58
C SER A 6 12.36 -14.34 -7.01
N GLY A 7 13.30 -13.95 -7.87
CA GLY A 7 14.44 -13.10 -7.48
C GLY A 7 14.02 -11.73 -6.94
N LEU A 8 13.00 -11.11 -7.55
CA LEU A 8 12.43 -9.85 -7.07
C LEU A 8 11.80 -10.02 -5.68
N VAL A 9 10.94 -11.03 -5.50
CA VAL A 9 10.27 -11.31 -4.21
C VAL A 9 11.30 -11.50 -3.09
N GLN A 10 12.34 -12.32 -3.33
CA GLN A 10 13.39 -12.57 -2.35
C GLN A 10 14.18 -11.30 -2.01
N SER A 11 14.41 -10.43 -3.00
CA SER A 11 15.05 -9.12 -2.81
C SER A 11 14.21 -8.20 -1.91
N ILE A 12 12.89 -8.13 -2.15
CA ILE A 12 11.95 -7.33 -1.35
C ILE A 12 11.93 -7.82 0.09
N HIS A 13 11.73 -9.12 0.28
CA HIS A 13 11.69 -9.75 1.59
C HIS A 13 12.97 -9.47 2.40
N THR A 14 14.13 -9.70 1.77
CA THR A 14 15.45 -9.45 2.40
C THR A 14 15.62 -7.98 2.79
N ARG A 15 15.22 -7.04 1.94
CA ARG A 15 15.31 -5.60 2.22
C ARG A 15 14.40 -5.18 3.38
N LEU A 16 13.17 -5.67 3.41
CA LEU A 16 12.21 -5.37 4.48
C LEU A 16 12.70 -5.90 5.84
N ILE A 17 13.18 -7.14 5.88
CA ILE A 17 13.74 -7.72 7.12
C ILE A 17 14.97 -6.95 7.59
N ARG A 18 15.87 -6.59 6.69
CA ARG A 18 17.08 -5.80 7.03
C ARG A 18 16.76 -4.40 7.54
N HIS A 19 15.59 -3.84 7.20
CA HIS A 19 15.19 -2.51 7.64
C HIS A 19 14.52 -2.51 9.02
N ALA A 20 13.90 -3.62 9.43
CA ALA A 20 13.18 -3.73 10.70
C ALA A 20 14.00 -3.31 11.94
N PRO A 21 15.30 -3.68 12.09
CA PRO A 21 16.11 -3.24 13.23
C PRO A 21 16.29 -1.72 13.31
N SER A 22 16.46 -1.04 12.16
CA SER A 22 16.61 0.42 12.13
C SER A 22 15.35 1.18 12.55
N LEU A 23 14.20 0.51 12.49
CA LEU A 23 12.90 1.03 12.90
C LEU A 23 12.52 0.61 14.33
N GLY A 24 13.31 -0.26 14.98
CA GLY A 24 13.02 -0.78 16.32
C GLY A 24 11.73 -1.62 16.39
N VAL A 25 11.29 -2.20 15.27
CA VAL A 25 10.05 -2.98 15.19
C VAL A 25 10.27 -4.43 14.78
N ASP A 26 9.30 -5.28 15.10
CA ASP A 26 9.28 -6.68 14.69
C ASP A 26 9.29 -6.82 13.14
N PRO A 27 10.15 -7.68 12.55
CA PRO A 27 10.20 -7.88 11.10
C PRO A 27 8.88 -8.33 10.47
N ASN A 28 8.07 -9.14 11.17
CA ASN A 28 6.76 -9.54 10.66
C ASN A 28 5.80 -8.35 10.60
N LEU A 29 5.89 -7.41 11.56
CA LEU A 29 5.11 -6.17 11.49
C LEU A 29 5.45 -5.37 10.23
N VAL A 30 6.74 -5.29 9.87
CA VAL A 30 7.17 -4.62 8.62
C VAL A 30 6.62 -5.32 7.39
N LEU A 31 6.66 -6.66 7.35
CA LEU A 31 6.14 -7.45 6.24
C LEU A 31 4.61 -7.33 6.11
N THR A 32 3.87 -7.45 7.21
CA THR A 32 2.41 -7.29 7.23
C THR A 32 2.03 -5.89 6.77
N ARG A 33 2.65 -4.86 7.33
CA ARG A 33 2.37 -3.48 6.95
C ARG A 33 2.70 -3.20 5.48
N PHE A 34 3.81 -3.74 4.98
CA PHE A 34 4.14 -3.69 3.56
C PHE A 34 3.03 -4.31 2.69
N ALA A 35 2.57 -5.52 3.03
CA ALA A 35 1.50 -6.18 2.29
C ALA A 35 0.21 -5.36 2.32
N THR A 36 -0.17 -4.84 3.48
CA THR A 36 -1.36 -4.00 3.67
C THR A 36 -1.28 -2.70 2.84
N GLU A 37 -0.15 -1.98 2.88
CA GLU A 37 0.05 -0.77 2.09
C GLU A 37 0.02 -1.06 0.58
N ARG A 38 0.57 -2.21 0.15
CA ARG A 38 0.50 -2.65 -1.25
C ARG A 38 -0.91 -3.03 -1.68
N LEU A 39 -1.72 -3.60 -0.79
CA LEU A 39 -3.13 -3.86 -1.04
C LEU A 39 -3.91 -2.55 -1.21
N VAL A 40 -3.72 -1.58 -0.31
CA VAL A 40 -4.36 -0.26 -0.38
C VAL A 40 -3.93 0.50 -1.65
N TYR A 41 -2.66 0.40 -2.05
CA TYR A 41 -2.20 0.96 -3.33
C TYR A 41 -2.90 0.29 -4.52
N ARG A 42 -3.00 -1.05 -4.56
CA ARG A 42 -3.73 -1.73 -5.64
C ARG A 42 -5.20 -1.32 -5.67
N LEU A 43 -5.83 -1.17 -4.50
CA LEU A 43 -7.21 -0.71 -4.39
C LEU A 43 -7.38 0.68 -5.01
N SER A 44 -6.49 1.63 -4.71
CA SER A 44 -6.54 2.99 -5.29
C SER A 44 -6.26 3.05 -6.80
N ARG A 45 -5.62 2.00 -7.35
CA ARG A 45 -5.39 1.83 -8.79
C ARG A 45 -6.47 0.98 -9.49
N SER A 46 -7.42 0.43 -8.72
CA SER A 46 -8.49 -0.43 -9.25
C SER A 46 -9.73 0.39 -9.60
N ARG A 47 -10.66 -0.25 -10.33
CA ARG A 47 -12.01 0.29 -10.57
C ARG A 47 -12.85 0.45 -9.29
N HIS A 48 -12.43 -0.16 -8.18
CA HIS A 48 -13.14 -0.12 -6.89
C HIS A 48 -12.66 0.99 -5.97
N ALA A 49 -11.74 1.86 -6.42
CA ALA A 49 -11.13 2.90 -5.59
C ALA A 49 -12.18 3.81 -4.89
N GLU A 50 -13.23 4.19 -5.60
CA GLU A 50 -14.29 5.06 -5.07
C GLU A 50 -15.31 4.31 -4.19
N ARG A 51 -15.23 2.97 -4.13
CA ARG A 51 -16.11 2.15 -3.29
C ARG A 51 -15.67 2.07 -1.85
N PHE A 52 -14.46 2.52 -1.51
CA PHE A 52 -13.90 2.39 -0.18
C PHE A 52 -13.18 3.66 0.27
N VAL A 53 -13.31 3.99 1.56
CA VAL A 53 -12.53 5.04 2.21
C VAL A 53 -11.66 4.41 3.30
N LEU A 54 -10.36 4.68 3.26
CA LEU A 54 -9.43 4.28 4.32
C LEU A 54 -9.73 5.07 5.60
N LYS A 55 -9.79 4.36 6.73
CA LYS A 55 -9.98 4.92 8.07
C LYS A 55 -9.04 4.25 9.07
N GLY A 56 -9.23 4.59 10.35
CA GLY A 56 -8.54 3.93 11.46
C GLY A 56 -7.06 4.26 11.57
N ALA A 57 -6.32 3.38 12.23
CA ALA A 57 -4.94 3.62 12.62
C ALA A 57 -3.99 3.69 11.41
N LEU A 58 -4.26 2.94 10.33
CA LEU A 58 -3.45 3.02 9.11
C LEU A 58 -3.56 4.39 8.43
N LEU A 59 -4.75 5.01 8.42
CA LEU A 59 -4.93 6.37 7.93
C LEU A 59 -4.10 7.37 8.77
N LEU A 60 -4.22 7.30 10.10
CA LEU A 60 -3.48 8.19 11.00
C LEU A 60 -1.98 8.03 10.81
N LEU A 61 -1.52 6.80 10.62
CA LEU A 61 -0.14 6.48 10.37
C LEU A 61 0.36 7.07 9.04
N MET A 62 -0.41 6.97 7.96
CA MET A 62 -0.08 7.60 6.68
C MET A 62 -0.06 9.14 6.76
N TRP A 63 -0.91 9.72 7.60
CA TRP A 63 -0.99 11.18 7.77
C TRP A 63 0.12 11.73 8.67
N LEU A 64 0.38 11.07 9.81
CA LEU A 64 1.25 11.55 10.88
C LEU A 64 2.67 10.95 10.85
N GLY A 65 2.89 9.90 10.06
CA GLY A 65 4.19 9.22 9.90
C GLY A 65 4.43 8.09 10.91
N GLU A 66 4.30 8.37 12.21
CA GLU A 66 4.46 7.37 13.26
C GLU A 66 3.31 7.40 14.26
N THR A 67 2.84 6.21 14.67
CA THR A 67 1.81 6.05 15.70
C THR A 67 2.38 5.31 16.90
N ILE A 68 2.00 5.73 18.11
CA ILE A 68 2.42 5.11 19.39
C ILE A 68 2.05 3.62 19.46
N ARG A 69 0.96 3.22 18.78
CA ARG A 69 0.50 1.83 18.70
C ARG A 69 0.85 1.22 17.34
N PRO A 70 1.45 0.02 17.29
CA PRO A 70 1.56 -0.76 16.06
C PRO A 70 0.18 -1.01 15.42
N THR A 71 0.03 -0.70 14.14
CA THR A 71 -1.14 -1.10 13.35
C THR A 71 -0.74 -2.16 12.34
N ARG A 72 -1.56 -3.21 12.21
CA ARG A 72 -1.36 -4.30 11.23
C ARG A 72 -2.44 -4.28 10.15
N ASP A 73 -3.64 -3.84 10.54
CA ASP A 73 -4.84 -3.94 9.74
C ASP A 73 -5.10 -2.63 8.98
N ALA A 74 -5.81 -2.76 7.86
CA ALA A 74 -6.41 -1.63 7.15
C ALA A 74 -7.92 -1.66 7.40
N ASP A 75 -8.42 -0.58 7.99
CA ASP A 75 -9.86 -0.39 8.15
C ASP A 75 -10.42 0.37 6.94
N LEU A 76 -11.38 -0.23 6.25
CA LEU A 76 -12.05 0.38 5.11
C LEU A 76 -13.54 0.59 5.42
N LEU A 77 -14.05 1.75 5.06
CA LEU A 77 -15.49 1.99 4.99
C LEU A 77 -15.95 1.76 3.55
N GLY A 78 -16.80 0.76 3.32
CA GLY A 78 -17.29 0.40 1.99
C GLY A 78 -18.64 1.04 1.64
N PHE A 79 -18.91 1.18 0.34
CA PHE A 79 -20.17 1.67 -0.22
C PHE A 79 -20.78 0.69 -1.24
N GLY A 80 -22.11 0.68 -1.34
CA GLY A 80 -22.87 -0.20 -2.23
C GLY A 80 -23.12 -1.59 -1.65
N ASP A 81 -23.22 -2.60 -2.51
CA ASP A 81 -23.33 -3.99 -2.08
C ASP A 81 -22.00 -4.49 -1.48
N LEU A 82 -22.06 -4.99 -0.25
CA LEU A 82 -20.94 -5.49 0.55
C LEU A 82 -21.21 -6.91 1.07
N SER A 83 -22.04 -7.68 0.38
CA SER A 83 -22.15 -9.12 0.62
C SER A 83 -20.79 -9.81 0.48
N ASP A 84 -20.61 -10.94 1.17
CA ASP A 84 -19.33 -11.67 1.22
C ASP A 84 -18.82 -12.06 -0.18
N ASP A 85 -19.71 -12.54 -1.05
CA ASP A 85 -19.36 -12.91 -2.44
C ASP A 85 -18.88 -11.70 -3.25
N THR A 86 -19.58 -10.57 -3.10
CA THR A 86 -19.25 -9.32 -3.79
C THR A 86 -17.93 -8.75 -3.29
N LEU A 87 -17.66 -8.80 -1.99
CA LEU A 87 -16.38 -8.40 -1.42
C LEU A 87 -15.23 -9.31 -1.88
N ALA A 88 -15.43 -10.63 -1.85
CA ALA A 88 -14.43 -11.60 -2.28
C ALA A 88 -14.05 -11.38 -3.76
N ALA A 89 -15.03 -11.17 -4.63
CA ALA A 89 -14.81 -10.87 -6.04
C ALA A 89 -14.03 -9.55 -6.23
N MET A 90 -14.44 -8.48 -5.52
CA MET A 90 -13.72 -7.19 -5.58
C MET A 90 -12.27 -7.31 -5.14
N PHE A 91 -11.99 -7.98 -4.01
CA PHE A 91 -10.63 -8.10 -3.51
C PHE A 91 -9.77 -9.04 -4.36
N ALA A 92 -10.35 -10.07 -4.99
CA ALA A 92 -9.65 -10.88 -5.98
C ALA A 92 -9.21 -10.04 -7.20
N GLU A 93 -10.08 -9.14 -7.67
CA GLU A 93 -9.73 -8.19 -8.74
C GLU A 93 -8.68 -7.17 -8.30
N VAL A 94 -8.79 -6.62 -7.09
CA VAL A 94 -7.78 -5.71 -6.53
C VAL A 94 -6.41 -6.39 -6.48
N CYS A 95 -6.35 -7.64 -6.02
CA CYS A 95 -5.11 -8.41 -5.97
C CYS A 95 -4.50 -8.66 -7.36
N SER A 96 -5.32 -8.72 -8.43
CA SER A 96 -4.85 -8.94 -9.80
C SER A 96 -4.43 -7.66 -10.55
N VAL A 97 -4.72 -6.47 -10.01
CA VAL A 97 -4.33 -5.18 -10.63
C VAL A 97 -2.82 -5.12 -10.84
N ASN A 98 -2.36 -5.03 -12.09
CA ASN A 98 -0.93 -4.86 -12.35
C ASN A 98 -0.46 -3.47 -11.89
N VAL A 99 0.60 -3.45 -11.09
CA VAL A 99 1.15 -2.24 -10.48
C VAL A 99 2.66 -2.25 -10.59
N GLU A 100 3.26 -1.07 -10.56
CA GLU A 100 4.70 -0.90 -10.64
C GLU A 100 5.39 -1.66 -9.50
N PRO A 101 6.55 -2.28 -9.79
CA PRO A 101 7.35 -2.92 -8.76
C PRO A 101 7.91 -1.85 -7.82
N VAL A 102 8.00 -2.23 -6.55
CA VAL A 102 8.46 -1.35 -5.48
C VAL A 102 9.97 -1.08 -5.58
N PHE A 103 10.72 -2.03 -6.13
CA PHE A 103 12.16 -1.96 -6.31
C PHE A 103 12.55 -2.48 -7.71
N GLY A 104 13.67 -2.01 -8.24
CA GLY A 104 14.24 -2.43 -9.53
C GLY A 104 14.23 -1.32 -10.58
N ALA A 105 14.76 -1.61 -11.77
CA ALA A 105 14.95 -0.62 -12.84
C ALA A 105 13.63 0.00 -13.36
N ALA A 106 12.50 -0.71 -13.21
CA ALA A 106 11.17 -0.22 -13.56
C ALA A 106 10.49 0.56 -12.42
N ALA A 107 11.11 0.69 -11.24
CA ALA A 107 10.59 1.51 -10.16
C ALA A 107 10.81 3.00 -10.50
N ARG A 108 9.72 3.79 -10.54
CA ARG A 108 9.82 5.23 -10.74
C ARG A 108 10.44 5.90 -9.51
N ALA A 109 11.57 6.58 -9.71
CA ALA A 109 12.19 7.45 -8.73
C ALA A 109 11.20 8.57 -8.34
N GLY A 110 10.55 8.43 -7.19
CA GLY A 110 9.50 9.34 -6.71
C GLY A 110 8.27 8.64 -6.12
N ASN A 111 8.03 7.36 -6.45
CA ASN A 111 6.85 6.63 -5.96
C ASN A 111 7.11 5.83 -4.67
N PHE A 112 8.33 5.87 -4.14
CA PHE A 112 8.68 5.14 -2.93
C PHE A 112 8.74 6.09 -1.73
N ARG A 113 7.57 6.36 -1.16
CA ARG A 113 7.43 6.99 0.16
C ARG A 113 6.74 5.97 1.06
N PHE A 114 7.53 5.07 1.62
CA PHE A 114 7.07 4.32 2.76
C PHE A 114 6.83 5.31 3.89
N VAL A 115 5.76 5.08 4.65
CA VAL A 115 5.41 5.88 5.81
C VAL A 115 6.54 5.87 6.88
N TRP A 116 7.57 5.03 6.72
CA TRP A 116 8.78 4.98 7.55
C TRP A 116 9.86 6.04 7.23
N GLN A 117 9.67 6.92 6.24
CA GLN A 117 10.50 8.14 6.17
C GLN A 117 9.94 9.18 7.12
N ALA A 118 10.53 9.25 8.32
CA ALA A 118 10.29 10.30 9.30
C ALA A 118 10.22 11.68 8.63
N GLY A 119 9.08 12.38 8.79
CA GLY A 119 8.95 13.81 8.50
C GLY A 119 8.54 14.23 7.08
N ALA A 120 8.02 13.32 6.26
CA ALA A 120 7.78 13.61 4.85
C ALA A 120 6.25 13.72 4.56
N PRO A 121 5.62 14.92 4.60
CA PRO A 121 4.17 15.07 4.44
C PRO A 121 3.71 14.56 3.06
N TRP A 122 2.67 13.73 3.06
CA TRP A 122 1.92 13.30 1.87
C TRP A 122 1.73 14.51 0.93
N ALA A 123 2.33 14.44 -0.26
CA ALA A 123 2.06 15.38 -1.34
C ALA A 123 1.04 14.70 -2.26
N PRO A 124 -0.21 15.18 -2.35
CA PRO A 124 -1.17 14.63 -3.30
C PRO A 124 -0.61 14.77 -4.72
N SER A 125 -0.86 13.78 -5.59
CA SER A 125 -0.56 13.93 -7.02
C SER A 125 -1.26 15.19 -7.55
N PRO A 126 -0.64 15.95 -8.48
CA PRO A 126 -1.30 17.10 -9.06
C PRO A 126 -2.64 16.67 -9.63
N ARG A 127 -3.73 17.26 -9.11
CA ARG A 127 -5.05 17.13 -9.72
C ARG A 127 -4.88 17.47 -11.20
N ARG A 128 -5.43 16.65 -12.09
CA ARG A 128 -5.64 17.08 -13.47
C ARG A 128 -6.66 18.21 -13.42
N GLU A 129 -6.17 19.44 -13.34
CA GLU A 129 -6.98 20.60 -13.71
C GLU A 129 -7.27 20.49 -15.21
N GLY A 130 -8.55 20.62 -15.55
CA GLY A 130 -9.01 20.68 -16.94
C GLY A 130 -9.89 19.52 -17.33
N VAL A 131 -11.18 19.63 -17.02
CA VAL A 131 -12.24 19.79 -18.04
C VAL A 131 -13.34 20.65 -17.41
N ALA A 132 -13.46 21.89 -17.86
CA ALA A 132 -14.70 22.65 -17.79
C ALA A 132 -15.22 22.79 -19.23
N PRO A 133 -16.52 22.66 -19.48
CA PRO A 133 -17.16 23.49 -20.50
C PRO A 133 -17.37 24.92 -19.98
#